data_AF-A0A0D0CKE5-F1
#
_entry.id   AF-A0A0D0CKE5-F1
#
_cell.length_a   1.000
_cell.length_b   1.000
_cell.length_c   1.000
_cell.angle_alpha   90.00
_cell.angle_beta   90.00
_cell.angle_gamma   90.00
#
_symmetry.space_group_name_H-M   'P 1'
#
loop_
_entity.id
_entity.type
_entity.pdbx_description
1 polymer ?
#
loop_
_entity_poly.entity_id
_entity_poly.type
_entity_poly.pdbx_seq_one_letter_code
_entity_poly.pdbx_strand_id
1 'polypeptide(L)'
;MDELDKRIQCLPPASGMCNFRNGISGLSQVSSTEQKHISRILLCCLVGKIDPQGIIACWSILHFIHLAQYLSHDKEMLSYMQQELETWNKNCNFFIQNGVQDDFNIPKFYSLQHYIDSIPWLEATDNYKIEMFKCLHIDFAKEGWQASNKCDHFPQMVKWLARQEKIACLQLWTMMLYTRSPGSILWRKWMFLLSSGYLATISLAKTPAELSKSLAQIIVFHATPGFLVQLKLFLAALLPPTQWVSKSTTLEGSLPFTLLDVWHQYKFTPFSLLDDSDAIQKTVKAIPMSRMLATTCFDTVLVLDTDEAESTAVEGMSFCS
;
A
#
# COMPACT_ATOMS: atom_id res chain seq x y z
N MET A 1 -8.30 20.15 22.58
CA MET A 1 -7.88 18.80 22.14
C MET A 1 -9.05 17.82 22.14
N ASP A 2 -9.81 17.72 23.24
CA ASP A 2 -10.93 16.78 23.39
C ASP A 2 -12.01 16.83 22.29
N GLU A 3 -12.25 18.01 21.69
CA GLU A 3 -13.24 18.15 20.61
C GLU A 3 -12.75 17.55 19.28
N LEU A 4 -11.46 17.68 18.97
CA LEU A 4 -10.85 17.10 17.77
C LEU A 4 -10.88 15.57 17.85
N ASP A 5 -10.53 15.01 19.01
CA ASP A 5 -10.58 13.57 19.24
C ASP A 5 -11.99 13.01 19.12
N LYS A 6 -13.01 13.70 19.66
CA LYS A 6 -14.42 13.31 19.49
C LYS A 6 -14.82 13.24 18.02
N ARG A 7 -14.40 14.21 17.20
CA ARG A 7 -14.71 14.21 15.77
C ARG A 7 -14.03 13.05 15.04
N ILE A 8 -12.77 12.79 15.35
CA ILE A 8 -12.01 11.68 14.78
C ILE A 8 -12.67 10.34 15.16
N GLN A 9 -13.18 10.21 16.39
CA GLN A 9 -13.91 9.02 16.84
C GLN A 9 -15.26 8.82 16.14
N CYS A 10 -15.91 9.92 15.73
CA CYS A 10 -17.19 9.88 15.01
C CYS A 10 -17.05 9.58 13.51
N LEU A 11 -15.84 9.49 12.95
CA LEU A 11 -15.66 9.18 11.54
C LEU A 11 -16.15 7.75 11.22
N PRO A 12 -16.93 7.57 10.14
CA PRO A 12 -17.35 6.24 9.73
C PRO A 12 -16.11 5.41 9.31
N PRO A 13 -16.10 4.10 9.60
CA PRO A 13 -15.02 3.23 9.15
C PRO A 13 -14.95 3.22 7.62
N ALA A 14 -13.78 3.55 7.07
CA ALA A 14 -13.50 3.54 5.63
C ALA A 14 -12.42 2.50 5.30
N SER A 15 -12.57 1.82 4.16
CA SER A 15 -11.55 0.88 3.66
C SER A 15 -10.24 1.62 3.40
N GLY A 16 -9.12 1.01 3.78
CA GLY A 16 -7.78 1.61 3.63
C GLY A 16 -7.49 2.81 4.53
N MET A 17 -8.29 3.07 5.57
CA MET A 17 -8.02 4.09 6.60
C MET A 17 -7.94 3.49 8.01
N CYS A 18 -7.03 4.01 8.83
CA CYS A 18 -6.97 3.67 10.26
C CYS A 18 -8.09 4.38 11.03
N ASN A 19 -8.87 3.62 11.80
CA ASN A 19 -9.86 4.18 12.73
C ASN A 19 -9.20 4.46 14.10
N PHE A 20 -9.12 5.74 14.48
CA PHE A 20 -8.57 6.18 15.76
C PHE A 20 -9.64 6.17 16.86
N ARG A 21 -9.97 4.99 17.38
CA ARG A 21 -11.04 4.80 18.38
C ARG A 21 -10.84 5.57 19.69
N ASN A 22 -9.58 5.86 20.04
CA ASN A 22 -9.22 6.60 21.24
C ASN A 22 -8.80 8.05 20.93
N GLY A 23 -9.05 8.55 19.71
CA GLY A 23 -8.49 9.81 19.23
C GLY A 23 -7.00 9.73 18.90
N ILE A 24 -6.38 10.90 18.71
CA ILE A 24 -4.97 11.06 18.36
C ILE A 24 -4.13 11.63 19.51
N SER A 25 -4.76 12.25 20.52
CA SER A 25 -4.04 12.85 21.66
C SER A 25 -3.28 11.86 22.53
N GLY A 26 -3.70 10.59 22.57
CA GLY A 26 -3.04 9.53 23.34
C GLY A 26 -1.82 8.91 22.67
N LEU A 27 -1.46 9.32 21.44
CA LEU A 27 -0.35 8.74 20.68
C LEU A 27 0.99 9.34 21.15
N SER A 28 1.78 8.56 21.88
CA SER A 28 3.13 8.96 22.29
C SER A 28 4.16 8.82 21.17
N GLN A 29 3.92 7.90 20.23
CA GLN A 29 4.76 7.68 19.05
C GLN A 29 3.85 7.41 17.85
N VAL A 30 3.94 8.26 16.84
CA VAL A 30 3.14 8.17 15.61
C VAL A 30 3.98 7.52 14.53
N SER A 31 3.50 6.42 13.95
CA SER A 31 4.16 5.77 12.82
C SER A 31 4.02 6.58 11.52
N SER A 32 4.84 6.31 10.51
CA SER A 32 4.72 6.98 9.20
C SER A 32 3.36 6.71 8.55
N THR A 33 2.82 5.50 8.71
CA THR A 33 1.50 5.13 8.20
C THR A 33 0.39 5.85 8.95
N GLU A 34 0.48 5.95 10.28
CA GLU A 34 -0.47 6.74 11.09
C GLU A 34 -0.45 8.22 10.71
N GLN A 35 0.73 8.79 10.48
CA GLN A 35 0.86 10.18 10.04
C GLN A 35 0.16 10.42 8.68
N LYS A 36 0.31 9.50 7.72
CA LYS A 36 -0.40 9.55 6.42
C LYS A 36 -1.92 9.43 6.58
N HIS A 37 -2.41 8.67 7.56
CA HIS A 37 -3.84 8.60 7.83
C HIS A 37 -4.36 9.87 8.51
N ILE A 38 -3.61 10.40 9.47
CA ILE A 38 -3.94 11.65 10.16
C ILE A 38 -4.05 12.80 9.14
N SER A 39 -3.09 12.92 8.21
CA SER A 39 -3.11 14.00 7.22
C SER A 39 -4.36 13.99 6.32
N ARG A 40 -4.90 12.80 6.01
CA ARG A 40 -6.12 12.65 5.19
C ARG A 40 -7.40 13.07 5.93
N ILE A 41 -7.48 12.81 7.22
CA ILE A 41 -8.70 13.09 8.01
C ILE A 41 -8.68 14.46 8.68
N LEU A 42 -7.49 15.06 8.85
CA LEU A 42 -7.30 16.29 9.62
C LEU A 42 -8.16 17.42 9.07
N LEU A 43 -8.13 17.65 7.75
CA LEU A 43 -8.87 18.75 7.13
C LEU A 43 -10.38 18.64 7.41
N CYS A 44 -10.97 17.46 7.20
CA CYS A 44 -12.38 17.19 7.45
C CYS A 44 -12.79 17.47 8.90
N CYS A 45 -11.89 17.20 9.86
CA CYS A 45 -12.16 17.43 11.28
C CYS A 45 -12.10 18.91 11.66
N LEU A 46 -11.37 19.75 10.92
CA LEU A 46 -11.19 21.18 11.20
C LEU A 46 -12.28 22.06 10.56
N VAL A 47 -12.99 21.58 9.55
CA VAL A 47 -14.06 22.32 8.88
C VAL A 47 -15.14 22.77 9.89
N GLY A 48 -15.49 24.05 9.83
CA GLY A 48 -16.52 24.66 10.68
C GLY A 48 -16.10 24.93 12.14
N LYS A 49 -14.80 24.83 12.46
CA LYS A 49 -14.27 25.12 13.80
C LYS A 49 -13.15 26.14 13.83
N ILE A 50 -12.32 26.13 12.80
CA ILE A 50 -11.26 27.13 12.61
C ILE A 50 -11.74 28.16 11.58
N ASP A 51 -11.24 29.38 11.72
CA ASP A 51 -11.41 30.41 10.71
C ASP A 51 -10.95 29.91 9.32
N PRO A 52 -11.58 30.35 8.21
CA PRO A 52 -11.19 29.94 6.87
C PRO A 52 -9.71 30.17 6.58
N GLN A 53 -9.07 31.19 7.16
CA GLN A 53 -7.65 31.46 6.96
C GLN A 53 -6.77 30.29 7.47
N GLY A 54 -7.07 29.75 8.65
CA GLY A 54 -6.36 28.61 9.21
C GLY A 54 -6.60 27.32 8.41
N ILE A 55 -7.81 27.14 7.87
CA ILE A 55 -8.14 25.99 7.01
C ILE A 55 -7.36 26.05 5.70
N ILE A 56 -7.29 27.22 5.06
CA ILE A 56 -6.52 27.43 3.83
C ILE A 56 -5.03 27.15 4.06
N ALA A 57 -4.49 27.60 5.20
CA ALA A 57 -3.12 27.35 5.57
C ALA A 57 -2.84 25.84 5.77
N CYS A 58 -3.68 25.12 6.53
CA CYS A 58 -3.54 23.67 6.65
C CYS A 58 -3.67 22.94 5.31
N TRP A 59 -4.62 23.36 4.48
CA TRP A 59 -4.84 22.80 3.16
C TRP A 59 -3.61 22.98 2.27
N SER A 60 -3.02 24.18 2.23
CA SER A 60 -1.91 24.48 1.34
C SER A 60 -0.65 23.67 1.67
N ILE A 61 -0.32 23.47 2.95
CA ILE A 61 0.78 22.56 3.32
C ILE A 61 0.47 21.13 2.92
N LEU A 62 -0.74 20.65 3.24
CA LEU A 62 -1.12 19.26 2.93
C LEU A 62 -1.08 19.01 1.42
N HIS A 63 -1.53 19.99 0.64
CA HIS A 63 -1.47 19.95 -0.81
C HIS A 63 -0.02 19.98 -1.30
N PHE A 64 0.83 20.84 -0.78
CA PHE A 64 2.26 20.84 -1.10
C PHE A 64 2.93 19.49 -0.83
N ILE A 65 2.69 18.90 0.36
CA ILE A 65 3.23 17.58 0.72
C ILE A 65 2.72 16.51 -0.25
N HIS A 66 1.46 16.60 -0.66
CA HIS A 66 0.90 15.66 -1.63
C HIS A 66 1.55 15.79 -3.00
N LEU A 67 1.70 17.01 -3.51
CA LEU A 67 2.39 17.29 -4.78
C LEU A 67 3.83 16.81 -4.75
N ALA A 68 4.56 17.07 -3.67
CA ALA A 68 5.95 16.65 -3.48
C ALA A 68 6.14 15.12 -3.47
N GLN A 69 5.08 14.34 -3.26
CA GLN A 69 5.12 12.87 -3.24
C GLN A 69 4.86 12.23 -4.62
N TYR A 70 4.62 13.02 -5.66
CA TYR A 70 4.42 12.49 -7.00
C TYR A 70 5.72 11.88 -7.54
N LEU A 71 5.58 10.82 -8.35
CA LEU A 71 6.72 10.11 -8.95
C LEU A 71 7.38 10.90 -10.09
N SER A 72 6.64 11.85 -10.68
CA SER A 72 7.13 12.72 -11.72
C SER A 72 6.61 14.13 -11.51
N HIS A 73 7.42 15.11 -11.90
CA HIS A 73 7.09 16.52 -11.78
C HIS A 73 7.25 17.22 -13.12
N ASP A 74 6.19 17.89 -13.55
CA ASP A 74 6.23 18.81 -14.67
C ASP A 74 6.45 20.26 -14.20
N LYS A 75 6.79 21.15 -15.14
CA LYS A 75 6.97 22.57 -14.84
C LYS A 75 5.72 23.22 -14.24
N GLU A 76 4.54 22.79 -14.66
CA GLU A 76 3.26 23.24 -14.08
C GLU A 76 3.08 22.73 -12.64
N MET A 77 3.55 21.52 -12.34
CA MET A 77 3.49 20.99 -10.98
C MET A 77 4.37 21.79 -10.02
N LEU A 78 5.55 22.22 -10.49
CA LEU A 78 6.43 23.10 -9.73
C LEU A 78 5.80 24.48 -9.49
N SER A 79 5.04 25.03 -10.46
CA SER A 79 4.33 26.29 -10.25
C SER A 79 3.19 26.15 -9.23
N TYR A 80 2.47 25.02 -9.23
CA TYR A 80 1.48 24.72 -8.19
C TYR A 80 2.14 24.59 -6.81
N MET A 81 3.28 23.89 -6.71
CA MET A 81 4.03 23.80 -5.45
C MET A 81 4.46 25.19 -4.92
N GLN A 82 4.93 26.07 -5.80
CA GLN A 82 5.27 27.45 -5.45
C GLN A 82 4.04 28.22 -4.94
N GLN A 83 2.91 28.10 -5.64
CA GLN A 83 1.67 28.76 -5.26
C GLN A 83 1.16 28.29 -3.89
N GLU A 84 1.29 27.00 -3.58
CA GLU A 84 0.91 26.46 -2.27
C GLU A 84 1.80 26.99 -1.13
N LEU A 85 3.12 27.14 -1.37
CA LEU A 85 4.02 27.75 -0.39
C LEU A 85 3.71 29.23 -0.17
N GLU A 86 3.39 29.99 -1.22
CA GLU A 86 2.98 31.37 -1.09
C GLU A 86 1.65 31.51 -0.34
N THR A 87 0.71 30.59 -0.61
CA THR A 87 -0.58 30.52 0.09
C THR A 87 -0.38 30.18 1.56
N TRP A 88 0.54 29.27 1.88
CA TRP A 88 0.92 29.00 3.27
C TRP A 88 1.49 30.25 3.94
N ASN A 89 2.49 30.91 3.34
CA ASN A 89 3.16 32.06 3.93
C ASN A 89 2.23 33.27 4.16
N LYS A 90 1.21 33.45 3.31
CA LYS A 90 0.19 34.50 3.49
C LYS A 90 -0.75 34.23 4.66
N ASN A 91 -1.02 32.94 4.94
CA ASN A 91 -2.05 32.54 5.90
C ASN A 91 -1.48 32.00 7.23
N CYS A 92 -0.19 31.65 7.31
CA CYS A 92 0.42 31.05 8.50
C CYS A 92 0.41 31.99 9.72
N ASN A 93 0.40 33.31 9.50
CA ASN A 93 0.28 34.32 10.56
C ASN A 93 -0.96 34.13 11.44
N PHE A 94 -2.02 33.49 10.91
CA PHE A 94 -3.20 33.11 11.69
C PHE A 94 -2.85 32.30 12.94
N PHE A 95 -1.91 31.36 12.85
CA PHE A 95 -1.53 30.53 14.00
C PHE A 95 -0.69 31.28 15.03
N ILE A 96 0.11 32.25 14.58
CA ILE A 96 0.89 33.14 15.47
C ILE A 96 -0.06 34.07 16.23
N GLN A 97 -1.02 34.68 15.52
CA GLN A 97 -2.00 35.59 16.12
C GLN A 97 -2.89 34.91 17.16
N ASN A 98 -3.24 33.64 16.93
CA ASN A 98 -4.02 32.84 17.89
C ASN A 98 -3.18 32.23 19.02
N GLY A 99 -1.86 32.52 19.08
CA GLY A 99 -0.97 32.03 20.11
C GLY A 99 -0.76 30.51 20.08
N VAL A 100 -0.95 29.87 18.92
CA VAL A 100 -0.71 28.42 18.77
C VAL A 100 0.78 28.12 18.75
N GLN A 101 1.57 29.00 18.14
CA GLN A 101 3.02 28.86 18.01
C GLN A 101 3.65 30.26 17.92
N ASP A 102 4.82 30.46 18.54
CA ASP A 102 5.52 31.75 18.55
C ASP A 102 6.11 32.11 17.17
N ASP A 103 6.72 31.13 16.50
CA ASP A 103 7.26 31.26 15.15
C ASP A 103 7.17 29.94 14.36
N PHE A 104 7.33 30.05 13.03
CA PHE A 104 7.43 28.91 12.12
C PHE A 104 8.86 28.67 11.65
N ASN A 105 9.88 29.04 12.44
CA ASN A 105 11.29 28.88 12.06
C ASN A 105 11.78 27.43 12.29
N ILE A 106 10.97 26.48 11.83
CA ILE A 106 11.21 25.05 11.97
C ILE A 106 12.01 24.62 10.73
N PRO A 107 13.16 23.93 10.89
CA PRO A 107 14.00 23.52 9.77
C PRO A 107 13.23 22.77 8.66
N LYS A 108 12.19 22.01 9.04
CA LYS A 108 11.32 21.31 8.09
C LYS A 108 10.53 22.27 7.20
N PHE A 109 9.98 23.36 7.73
CA PHE A 109 9.27 24.35 6.91
C PHE A 109 10.22 25.10 5.98
N TYR A 110 11.40 25.46 6.49
CA TYR A 110 12.43 26.08 5.68
C TYR A 110 12.88 25.16 4.52
N SER A 111 13.03 23.86 4.80
CA SER A 111 13.43 22.89 3.77
C SER A 111 12.44 22.78 2.62
N LEU A 112 11.14 23.07 2.81
CA LEU A 112 10.14 23.01 1.74
C LEU A 112 10.44 23.98 0.59
N GLN A 113 11.07 25.12 0.88
CA GLN A 113 11.46 26.09 -0.15
C GLN A 113 12.46 25.49 -1.13
N HIS A 114 13.35 24.64 -0.63
CA HIS A 114 14.38 24.01 -1.45
C HIS A 114 13.86 22.88 -2.33
N TYR A 115 12.64 22.36 -2.12
CA TYR A 115 12.10 21.29 -2.97
C TYR A 115 11.93 21.75 -4.42
N ILE A 116 11.46 22.99 -4.61
CA ILE A 116 11.19 23.54 -5.95
C ILE A 116 12.48 23.68 -6.75
N ASP A 117 13.55 24.10 -6.09
CA ASP A 117 14.88 24.18 -6.70
C ASP A 117 15.49 22.78 -6.87
N SER A 118 15.32 21.88 -5.90
CA SER A 118 16.00 20.59 -5.88
C SER A 118 15.43 19.58 -6.87
N ILE A 119 14.12 19.57 -7.11
CA ILE A 119 13.45 18.61 -8.00
C ILE A 119 14.01 18.66 -9.44
N PRO A 120 14.22 19.84 -10.06
CA PRO A 120 14.89 19.92 -11.37
C PRO A 120 16.33 19.37 -11.40
N TRP A 121 17.07 19.49 -10.30
CA TRP A 121 18.48 19.07 -10.24
C TRP A 121 18.67 17.60 -9.88
N LEU A 122 17.81 17.08 -9.01
CA LEU A 122 17.92 15.75 -8.42
C LEU A 122 16.89 14.77 -8.99
N GLU A 123 15.94 15.23 -9.80
CA GLU A 123 14.74 14.49 -10.22
C GLU A 123 13.72 14.29 -9.07
N ALA A 124 12.84 13.31 -9.20
CA ALA A 124 11.75 13.09 -8.26
C ALA A 124 12.24 12.77 -6.84
N THR A 125 11.40 13.07 -5.86
CA THR A 125 11.77 13.01 -4.43
C THR A 125 11.92 11.58 -3.91
N ASP A 126 11.50 10.57 -4.68
CA ASP A 126 11.64 9.15 -4.39
C ASP A 126 13.09 8.67 -4.41
N ASN A 127 13.90 9.16 -5.35
CA ASN A 127 15.30 8.77 -5.57
C ASN A 127 16.21 8.98 -4.35
N TYR A 128 15.84 9.85 -3.41
CA TYR A 128 16.65 10.17 -2.21
C TYR A 128 15.92 9.91 -0.89
N LYS A 129 14.82 9.15 -0.92
CA LYS A 129 14.15 8.76 0.33
C LYS A 129 15.07 7.88 1.17
N ILE A 130 15.22 8.27 2.44
CA ILE A 130 16.01 7.52 3.43
C ILE A 130 15.36 6.17 3.76
N GLU A 131 14.10 5.95 3.36
CA GLU A 131 13.38 4.70 3.60
C GLU A 131 14.10 3.50 2.99
N MET A 132 14.62 3.63 1.75
CA MET A 132 15.42 2.57 1.12
C MET A 132 16.63 2.21 1.99
N PHE A 133 17.40 3.21 2.44
CA PHE A 133 18.54 2.99 3.31
C PHE A 133 18.15 2.41 4.68
N LYS A 134 16.97 2.75 5.22
CA LYS A 134 16.45 2.16 6.46
C LYS A 134 16.12 0.68 6.27
N CYS A 135 15.53 0.29 5.13
CA CYS A 135 15.27 -1.11 4.83
C CYS A 135 16.56 -1.90 4.65
N LEU A 136 17.52 -1.37 3.88
CA LEU A 136 18.84 -1.99 3.77
C LEU A 136 19.52 -2.13 5.15
N HIS A 137 19.33 -1.17 6.06
CA HIS A 137 19.84 -1.30 7.43
C HIS A 137 19.09 -2.37 8.24
N ILE A 138 17.81 -2.65 7.98
CA ILE A 138 17.11 -3.77 8.63
C ILE A 138 17.72 -5.09 8.13
N ASP A 139 17.73 -5.29 6.82
CA ASP A 139 18.13 -6.55 6.20
C ASP A 139 19.62 -6.83 6.41
N PHE A 140 20.48 -5.83 6.24
CA PHE A 140 21.92 -6.03 6.30
C PHE A 140 22.51 -5.90 7.70
N ALA A 141 21.95 -5.01 8.54
CA ALA A 141 22.50 -4.78 9.86
C ALA A 141 21.70 -5.48 10.96
N LYS A 142 20.37 -5.34 11.02
CA LYS A 142 19.58 -5.90 12.12
C LYS A 142 19.48 -7.42 12.04
N GLU A 143 19.18 -7.98 10.87
CA GLU A 143 19.07 -9.43 10.72
C GLU A 143 20.44 -10.12 10.90
N GLY A 144 21.49 -9.54 10.29
CA GLY A 144 22.87 -9.99 10.50
C GLY A 144 23.27 -9.96 11.98
N TRP A 145 22.92 -8.88 12.69
CA TRP A 145 23.16 -8.77 14.14
C TRP A 145 22.40 -9.84 14.93
N GLN A 146 21.12 -10.07 14.62
CA GLN A 146 20.29 -11.09 15.28
C GLN A 146 20.83 -12.51 15.05
N ALA A 147 21.39 -12.79 13.87
CA ALA A 147 22.01 -14.07 13.54
C ALA A 147 23.41 -14.27 14.12
N SER A 148 24.04 -13.21 14.63
CA SER A 148 25.38 -13.27 15.23
C SER A 148 25.34 -13.70 16.69
N ASN A 149 26.48 -14.17 17.22
CA ASN A 149 26.63 -14.42 18.65
C ASN A 149 26.87 -13.13 19.48
N LYS A 150 26.83 -11.94 18.83
CA LYS A 150 27.06 -10.59 19.39
C LYS A 150 28.47 -10.34 19.95
N CYS A 151 29.39 -11.29 19.81
CA CYS A 151 30.80 -11.18 20.21
C CYS A 151 31.67 -11.17 18.95
N ASP A 152 32.43 -10.10 18.73
CA ASP A 152 33.14 -9.88 17.45
C ASP A 152 32.21 -10.12 16.23
N HIS A 153 31.12 -9.36 16.23
CA HIS A 153 29.96 -9.59 15.37
C HIS A 153 30.19 -9.16 13.92
N PHE A 154 31.07 -8.19 13.66
CA PHE A 154 31.24 -7.62 12.33
C PHE A 154 31.67 -8.66 11.28
N PRO A 155 32.70 -9.51 11.51
CA PRO A 155 33.02 -10.60 10.58
C PRO A 155 31.89 -11.62 10.41
N GLN A 156 31.09 -11.84 11.46
CA GLN A 156 29.97 -12.77 11.42
C GLN A 156 28.80 -12.24 10.58
N MET A 157 28.50 -10.94 10.71
CA MET A 157 27.49 -10.26 9.90
C MET A 157 27.87 -10.26 8.42
N VAL A 158 29.12 -9.96 8.09
CA VAL A 158 29.64 -10.04 6.70
C VAL A 158 29.55 -11.47 6.16
N LYS A 159 29.92 -12.47 6.97
CA LYS A 159 29.81 -13.89 6.59
C LYS A 159 28.36 -14.33 6.41
N TRP A 160 27.43 -13.80 7.21
CA TRP A 160 26.01 -14.06 7.09
C TRP A 160 25.45 -13.46 5.79
N LEU A 161 25.79 -12.21 5.48
CA LEU A 161 25.44 -11.55 4.21
C LEU A 161 25.90 -12.35 2.99
N ALA A 162 27.20 -12.71 2.95
CA ALA A 162 27.76 -13.51 1.87
C ALA A 162 27.09 -14.89 1.70
N ARG A 163 26.46 -15.43 2.75
CA ARG A 163 25.66 -16.65 2.66
C ARG A 163 24.28 -16.38 2.07
N GLN A 164 23.62 -15.28 2.46
CA GLN A 164 22.32 -14.90 1.89
C GLN A 164 22.42 -14.67 0.38
N GLU A 165 23.46 -13.94 -0.06
CA GLU A 165 23.73 -13.73 -1.50
C GLU A 165 23.89 -15.06 -2.26
N LYS A 166 24.67 -16.01 -1.71
CA LYS A 166 24.86 -17.33 -2.33
C LYS A 166 23.57 -18.14 -2.38
N ILE A 167 22.74 -18.09 -1.34
CA ILE A 167 21.44 -18.76 -1.29
C ILE A 167 20.51 -18.16 -2.35
N ALA A 168 20.44 -16.83 -2.45
CA ALA A 168 19.63 -16.15 -3.45
C ALA A 168 20.07 -16.51 -4.88
N CYS A 169 21.38 -16.51 -5.16
CA CYS A 169 21.91 -16.97 -6.44
C CYS A 169 21.55 -18.43 -6.74
N LEU A 170 21.65 -19.32 -5.74
CA LEU A 170 21.30 -20.73 -5.90
C LEU A 170 19.79 -20.91 -6.16
N GLN A 171 18.92 -20.17 -5.46
CA GLN A 171 17.48 -20.19 -5.69
C GLN A 171 17.15 -19.77 -7.12
N LEU A 172 17.74 -18.65 -7.58
CA LEU A 172 17.58 -18.16 -8.95
C LEU A 172 18.04 -19.20 -9.98
N TRP A 173 19.22 -19.80 -9.78
CA TRP A 173 19.75 -20.85 -10.65
C TRP A 173 18.85 -22.09 -10.68
N THR A 174 18.41 -22.54 -9.51
CA THR A 174 17.52 -23.70 -9.37
C THR A 174 16.19 -23.46 -10.09
N MET A 175 15.62 -22.26 -9.95
CA MET A 175 14.40 -21.86 -10.65
C MET A 175 14.60 -21.80 -12.18
N MET A 176 15.74 -21.31 -12.66
CA MET A 176 16.08 -21.35 -14.09
C MET A 176 16.18 -22.78 -14.65
N LEU A 177 16.59 -23.75 -13.83
CA LEU A 177 16.65 -25.16 -14.25
C LEU A 177 15.26 -25.80 -14.33
N TYR A 178 14.37 -25.54 -13.37
CA TYR A 178 13.01 -26.10 -13.37
C TYR A 178 12.14 -25.58 -14.51
N THR A 179 12.48 -24.42 -15.08
CA THR A 179 11.68 -23.79 -16.12
C THR A 179 12.12 -24.22 -17.53
N ARG A 180 13.21 -24.99 -17.71
CA ARG A 180 13.79 -25.36 -19.03
C ARG A 180 12.95 -26.30 -19.92
N SER A 181 11.63 -26.44 -19.71
CA SER A 181 10.70 -27.01 -20.70
C SER A 181 10.18 -25.88 -21.62
N PRO A 182 10.72 -25.73 -22.85
CA PRO A 182 10.37 -24.62 -23.72
C PRO A 182 8.97 -24.88 -24.29
N GLY A 183 7.97 -24.16 -23.79
CA GLY A 183 6.59 -24.24 -24.28
C GLY A 183 5.50 -24.15 -23.21
N SER A 184 5.85 -24.24 -21.92
CA SER A 184 4.84 -24.09 -20.87
C SER A 184 4.30 -22.65 -20.82
N ILE A 185 2.99 -22.49 -20.66
CA ILE A 185 2.32 -21.20 -20.37
C ILE A 185 2.95 -20.52 -19.15
N LEU A 186 3.47 -21.31 -18.21
CA LEU A 186 4.26 -20.82 -17.09
C LEU A 186 5.52 -20.09 -17.58
N TRP A 187 6.28 -20.57 -18.57
CA TRP A 187 7.44 -19.82 -19.06
C TRP A 187 7.11 -18.45 -19.63
N ARG A 188 6.02 -18.32 -20.41
CA ARG A 188 5.59 -17.01 -20.95
C ARG A 188 5.03 -16.10 -19.87
N LYS A 189 4.17 -16.63 -19.00
CA LYS A 189 3.64 -15.89 -17.85
C LYS A 189 4.77 -15.44 -16.92
N TRP A 190 5.75 -16.29 -16.65
CA TRP A 190 6.88 -15.96 -15.78
C TRP A 190 7.95 -15.11 -16.44
N MET A 191 8.21 -15.25 -17.75
CA MET A 191 9.11 -14.34 -18.46
C MET A 191 8.45 -12.97 -18.63
N PHE A 192 7.12 -12.89 -18.76
CA PHE A 192 6.37 -11.65 -18.63
C PHE A 192 6.47 -11.08 -17.20
N LEU A 193 6.30 -11.89 -16.15
CA LEU A 193 6.50 -11.46 -14.75
C LEU A 193 7.96 -11.05 -14.46
N LEU A 194 8.96 -11.62 -15.13
CA LEU A 194 10.37 -11.26 -15.00
C LEU A 194 10.73 -9.99 -15.80
N SER A 195 10.19 -9.85 -17.02
CA SER A 195 10.42 -8.68 -17.88
C SER A 195 9.65 -7.46 -17.39
N SER A 196 8.55 -7.69 -16.69
CA SER A 196 7.70 -6.67 -16.08
C SER A 196 7.90 -6.53 -14.56
N GLY A 197 8.81 -7.29 -13.93
CA GLY A 197 9.12 -7.22 -12.49
C GLY A 197 8.06 -7.77 -11.51
N TYR A 198 6.87 -8.20 -11.95
CA TYR A 198 5.71 -8.41 -11.07
C TYR A 198 5.58 -9.77 -10.36
N LEU A 199 6.45 -10.16 -9.41
CA LEU A 199 6.13 -11.27 -8.49
C LEU A 199 5.60 -10.76 -7.15
N ALA A 200 4.29 -10.51 -7.09
CA ALA A 200 3.64 -10.20 -5.82
C ALA A 200 3.63 -11.41 -4.89
N THR A 201 4.32 -11.31 -3.75
CA THR A 201 4.35 -12.40 -2.75
C THR A 201 3.12 -12.29 -1.86
N ILE A 202 2.28 -13.33 -1.86
CA ILE A 202 1.10 -13.44 -0.98
C ILE A 202 1.52 -14.09 0.34
N SER A 203 1.30 -13.38 1.45
CA SER A 203 1.54 -13.83 2.82
C SER A 203 0.20 -14.04 3.55
N LEU A 204 0.00 -15.25 4.07
CA LEU A 204 -1.17 -15.64 4.85
C LEU A 204 -0.78 -15.87 6.32
N ALA A 205 -1.74 -15.73 7.23
CA ALA A 205 -1.55 -16.10 8.63
C ALA A 205 -1.40 -17.63 8.75
N LYS A 206 -0.55 -18.10 9.67
CA LYS A 206 -0.27 -19.55 9.85
C LYS A 206 -1.51 -20.38 10.18
N THR A 207 -2.53 -19.77 10.78
CA THR A 207 -3.80 -20.39 11.14
C THR A 207 -4.97 -19.64 10.51
N PRO A 208 -5.96 -20.34 9.95
CA PRO A 208 -7.17 -19.70 9.40
C PRO A 208 -7.99 -19.03 10.51
N ALA A 209 -8.73 -18.00 10.14
CA ALA A 209 -9.63 -17.30 11.06
C ALA A 209 -10.88 -18.14 11.34
N GLU A 210 -11.35 -18.90 10.35
CA GLU A 210 -12.46 -19.84 10.48
C GLU A 210 -12.09 -21.17 9.83
N LEU A 211 -12.11 -22.25 10.62
CA LEU A 211 -11.83 -23.60 10.15
C LEU A 211 -13.10 -24.24 9.60
N SER A 212 -12.97 -24.97 8.48
CA SER A 212 -13.99 -25.87 7.94
C SER A 212 -15.38 -25.23 7.78
N LYS A 213 -15.44 -24.02 7.23
CA LYS A 213 -16.70 -23.31 6.98
C LYS A 213 -17.39 -23.83 5.74
N SER A 214 -18.72 -23.95 5.81
CA SER A 214 -19.50 -24.40 4.65
C SER A 214 -19.63 -23.30 3.60
N LEU A 215 -19.62 -23.70 2.32
CA LEU A 215 -19.77 -22.75 1.20
C LEU A 215 -21.05 -21.91 1.31
N ALA A 216 -22.14 -22.48 1.81
CA ALA A 216 -23.39 -21.76 2.03
C ALA A 216 -23.26 -20.69 3.13
N GLN A 217 -22.54 -20.99 4.22
CA GLN A 217 -22.28 -20.01 5.28
C GLN A 217 -21.38 -18.88 4.78
N ILE A 218 -20.37 -19.19 3.95
CA ILE A 218 -19.51 -18.17 3.35
C ILE A 218 -20.34 -17.20 2.50
N ILE A 219 -21.20 -17.72 1.61
CA ILE A 219 -22.07 -16.89 0.76
C ILE A 219 -22.95 -15.95 1.59
N VAL A 220 -23.54 -16.44 2.68
CA VAL A 220 -24.44 -15.67 3.54
C VAL A 220 -23.67 -14.65 4.38
N PHE A 221 -22.61 -15.05 5.08
CA PHE A 221 -21.87 -14.15 5.98
C PHE A 221 -21.05 -13.10 5.25
N HIS A 222 -20.61 -13.39 4.02
CA HIS A 222 -19.89 -12.47 3.17
C HIS A 222 -20.80 -11.75 2.16
N ALA A 223 -22.11 -12.02 2.13
CA ALA A 223 -23.03 -11.41 1.15
C ALA A 223 -22.54 -11.53 -0.32
N THR A 224 -21.92 -12.67 -0.67
CA THR A 224 -21.34 -12.92 -1.99
C THR A 224 -22.13 -13.98 -2.76
N PRO A 225 -23.23 -13.62 -3.45
CA PRO A 225 -24.10 -14.60 -4.12
C PRO A 225 -23.42 -15.31 -5.31
N GLY A 226 -22.46 -14.66 -5.96
CA GLY A 226 -21.71 -15.21 -7.10
C GLY A 226 -20.47 -16.04 -6.73
N PHE A 227 -20.19 -16.22 -5.44
CA PHE A 227 -18.93 -16.84 -4.99
C PHE A 227 -18.71 -18.25 -5.56
N LEU A 228 -19.76 -19.08 -5.56
CA LEU A 228 -19.66 -20.45 -6.05
C LEU A 228 -19.35 -20.53 -7.55
N VAL A 229 -19.94 -19.63 -8.34
CA VAL A 229 -19.73 -19.52 -9.79
C VAL A 229 -18.28 -19.14 -10.07
N GLN A 230 -17.78 -18.11 -9.38
CA GLN A 230 -16.42 -17.62 -9.55
C GLN A 230 -15.37 -18.64 -9.07
N LEU A 231 -15.63 -19.35 -7.97
CA LEU A 231 -14.74 -20.40 -7.47
C LEU A 231 -14.57 -21.54 -8.48
N LYS A 232 -15.66 -21.99 -9.12
CA LYS A 232 -15.60 -23.02 -10.16
C LYS A 232 -14.76 -22.57 -11.36
N LEU A 233 -14.98 -21.34 -11.82
CA LEU A 233 -14.22 -20.77 -12.94
C LEU A 233 -12.73 -20.61 -12.60
N PHE A 234 -12.42 -20.18 -11.37
CA PHE A 234 -11.05 -20.07 -10.89
C PHE A 234 -10.34 -21.42 -10.84
N LEU A 235 -10.99 -22.45 -10.29
CA LEU A 235 -10.42 -23.81 -10.23
C LEU A 235 -10.20 -24.40 -11.64
N ALA A 236 -11.12 -24.14 -12.57
CA ALA A 236 -10.94 -24.55 -13.96
C ALA A 236 -9.76 -23.84 -14.65
N ALA A 237 -9.50 -22.57 -14.31
CA ALA A 237 -8.35 -21.82 -14.83
C ALA A 237 -6.99 -22.34 -14.32
N LEU A 238 -6.97 -23.08 -13.20
CA LEU A 238 -5.77 -23.71 -12.65
C LEU A 238 -5.43 -25.06 -13.34
N LEU A 239 -6.35 -25.64 -14.10
CA LEU A 239 -6.12 -26.89 -14.81
C LEU A 239 -5.19 -26.68 -16.02
N PRO A 240 -4.36 -27.68 -16.36
CA PRO A 240 -3.51 -27.62 -17.56
C PRO A 240 -4.36 -27.55 -18.84
N PRO A 241 -3.84 -26.94 -19.92
CA PRO A 241 -4.59 -26.67 -21.16
C PRO A 241 -5.18 -27.91 -21.84
N THR A 242 -4.64 -29.10 -21.55
CA THR A 242 -5.14 -30.40 -22.04
C THR A 242 -6.44 -30.86 -21.36
N GLN A 243 -6.83 -30.24 -20.24
CA GLN A 243 -8.00 -30.59 -19.43
C GLN A 243 -8.99 -29.42 -19.33
N TRP A 244 -8.84 -28.40 -20.17
CA TRP A 244 -9.74 -27.26 -20.17
C TRP A 244 -11.14 -27.68 -20.61
N VAL A 245 -12.11 -27.41 -19.75
CA VAL A 245 -13.52 -27.68 -20.00
C VAL A 245 -14.20 -26.36 -20.34
N SER A 246 -15.21 -26.41 -21.23
CA SER A 246 -16.03 -25.23 -21.54
C SER A 246 -16.59 -24.57 -20.26
N LYS A 247 -16.77 -23.24 -20.31
CA LYS A 247 -17.35 -22.46 -19.19
C LYS A 247 -18.73 -23.00 -18.79
N SER A 248 -19.55 -23.44 -19.74
CA SER A 248 -20.88 -24.02 -19.45
C SER A 248 -20.79 -25.30 -18.63
N THR A 249 -19.95 -26.25 -19.06
CA THR A 249 -19.75 -27.54 -18.40
C THR A 249 -19.11 -27.38 -17.02
N THR A 250 -18.21 -26.40 -16.85
CA THR A 250 -17.60 -26.06 -15.57
C THR A 250 -18.63 -25.58 -14.54
N LEU A 251 -19.64 -24.84 -14.98
CA LEU A 251 -20.67 -24.29 -14.09
C LEU A 251 -21.69 -25.35 -13.63
N GLU A 252 -21.96 -26.34 -14.48
CA GLU A 252 -22.85 -27.48 -14.18
C GLU A 252 -22.21 -28.52 -13.24
N GLY A 253 -20.87 -28.63 -13.23
CA GLY A 253 -20.15 -29.55 -12.36
C GLY A 253 -20.30 -29.25 -10.86
N SER A 254 -20.44 -30.27 -10.02
CA SER A 254 -20.40 -30.11 -8.55
C SER A 254 -18.95 -30.07 -8.05
N LEU A 255 -18.70 -29.32 -6.97
CA LEU A 255 -17.39 -29.30 -6.33
C LEU A 255 -17.23 -30.56 -5.46
N PRO A 256 -16.04 -31.18 -5.43
CA PRO A 256 -15.79 -32.38 -4.63
C PRO A 256 -15.71 -32.10 -3.13
N PHE A 257 -15.78 -30.84 -2.72
CA PHE A 257 -15.75 -30.40 -1.33
C PHE A 257 -16.83 -29.34 -1.08
N THR A 258 -17.28 -29.28 0.17
CA THR A 258 -18.32 -28.35 0.65
C THR A 258 -17.84 -27.47 1.80
N LEU A 259 -16.64 -27.73 2.30
CA LEU A 259 -16.01 -27.06 3.43
C LEU A 259 -14.69 -26.42 3.00
N LEU A 260 -14.41 -25.21 3.48
CA LEU A 260 -13.17 -24.48 3.24
C LEU A 260 -12.68 -23.82 4.51
N ASP A 261 -11.37 -23.73 4.66
CA ASP A 261 -10.74 -22.88 5.66
C ASP A 261 -10.69 -21.43 5.13
N VAL A 262 -11.12 -20.48 5.95
CA VAL A 262 -11.32 -19.09 5.54
C VAL A 262 -10.36 -18.18 6.31
N TRP A 263 -9.62 -17.38 5.54
CA TRP A 263 -8.82 -16.27 6.04
C TRP A 263 -9.53 -14.96 5.69
N HIS A 264 -9.87 -14.17 6.71
CA HIS A 264 -10.50 -12.84 6.51
C HIS A 264 -9.53 -11.78 6.02
N GLN A 265 -8.23 -12.06 6.05
CA GLN A 265 -7.22 -11.14 5.59
C GLN A 265 -6.05 -11.90 4.97
N TYR A 266 -5.55 -11.38 3.87
CA TYR A 266 -4.26 -11.77 3.34
C TYR A 266 -3.46 -10.51 3.05
N LYS A 267 -2.14 -10.66 3.10
CA LYS A 267 -1.22 -9.59 2.81
C LYS A 267 -0.55 -9.89 1.50
N PHE A 268 -0.49 -8.93 0.59
CA PHE A 268 0.33 -9.07 -0.60
C PHE A 268 1.24 -7.86 -0.73
N THR A 269 2.45 -8.11 -1.23
CA THR A 269 3.43 -7.07 -1.53
C THR A 269 3.52 -6.96 -3.05
N PRO A 270 2.86 -5.97 -3.69
CA PRO A 270 3.08 -5.72 -5.11
C PRO A 270 4.55 -5.32 -5.31
N PHE A 271 5.21 -5.88 -6.32
CA PHE A 271 6.57 -5.47 -6.66
C PHE A 271 6.53 -4.07 -7.27
N SER A 272 7.27 -3.13 -6.69
CA SER A 272 7.54 -1.83 -7.29
C SER A 272 8.84 -1.94 -8.07
N LEU A 273 8.87 -1.47 -9.31
CA LEU A 273 10.04 -1.57 -10.21
C LEU A 273 11.22 -0.71 -9.75
N LEU A 274 10.98 0.15 -8.76
CA LEU A 274 11.96 0.71 -7.85
C LEU A 274 11.57 0.21 -6.48
N ASP A 275 12.52 -0.38 -5.75
CA ASP A 275 12.31 -0.99 -4.43
C ASP A 275 11.94 0.08 -3.39
N ASP A 276 10.73 0.63 -3.52
CA ASP A 276 10.05 1.40 -2.50
C ASP A 276 9.92 0.45 -1.32
N SER A 277 10.71 0.71 -0.29
CA SER A 277 10.55 0.16 1.07
C SER A 277 9.16 0.38 1.67
N ASP A 278 8.31 1.16 1.00
CA ASP A 278 6.86 1.14 1.13
C ASP A 278 6.25 0.22 0.06
N ALA A 279 6.74 -1.01 -0.10
CA ALA A 279 5.98 -2.06 -0.77
C ALA A 279 4.75 -2.23 0.11
N ILE A 280 3.72 -1.41 -0.17
CA ILE A 280 2.56 -1.26 0.68
C ILE A 280 2.08 -2.68 0.84
N GLN A 281 2.29 -3.23 2.04
CA GLN A 281 1.84 -4.56 2.33
C GLN A 281 0.33 -4.41 2.42
N LYS A 282 -0.32 -4.48 1.25
CA LYS A 282 -1.73 -4.22 1.11
C LYS A 282 -2.39 -5.41 1.77
N THR A 283 -2.91 -5.13 2.95
CA THR A 283 -3.71 -6.09 3.69
C THR A 283 -5.10 -5.97 3.11
N VAL A 284 -5.47 -6.97 2.33
CA VAL A 284 -6.81 -7.07 1.76
C VAL A 284 -7.65 -7.79 2.80
N LYS A 285 -8.77 -7.16 3.18
CA LYS A 285 -9.69 -7.70 4.15
C LYS A 285 -11.03 -8.02 3.50
N ALA A 286 -11.56 -9.16 3.92
CA ALA A 286 -12.92 -9.61 3.66
C ALA A 286 -13.53 -9.94 5.01
N ILE A 287 -14.22 -8.95 5.60
CA ILE A 287 -14.77 -9.07 6.97
C ILE A 287 -16.21 -9.58 6.88
N PRO A 288 -16.53 -10.73 7.51
CA PRO A 288 -17.89 -11.27 7.51
C PRO A 288 -18.83 -10.43 8.38
N MET A 289 -20.14 -10.56 8.13
CA MET A 289 -21.16 -10.04 9.05
C MET A 289 -21.00 -10.68 10.43
N SER A 290 -20.98 -9.84 11.47
CA SER A 290 -20.84 -10.25 12.87
C SER A 290 -21.88 -9.53 13.73
N ARG A 291 -22.19 -10.08 14.91
CA ARG A 291 -23.08 -9.42 15.90
C ARG A 291 -22.64 -7.99 16.26
N MET A 292 -21.37 -7.63 16.06
CA MET A 292 -20.81 -6.29 16.31
C MET A 292 -20.68 -5.40 15.08
N LEU A 293 -20.79 -5.93 13.86
CA LEU A 293 -20.62 -5.20 12.60
C LEU A 293 -21.74 -5.60 11.65
N ALA A 294 -22.72 -4.70 11.48
CA ALA A 294 -23.92 -4.93 10.68
C ALA A 294 -23.68 -4.85 9.16
N THR A 295 -22.49 -4.45 8.72
CA THR A 295 -22.12 -4.30 7.31
C THR A 295 -20.88 -5.12 6.97
N THR A 296 -20.95 -5.87 5.86
CA THR A 296 -19.80 -6.57 5.26
C THR A 296 -18.85 -5.56 4.61
N CYS A 297 -17.55 -5.78 4.76
CA CYS A 297 -16.53 -4.95 4.10
C CYS A 297 -15.61 -5.84 3.26
N PHE A 298 -15.50 -5.51 1.97
CA PHE A 298 -14.55 -6.10 1.04
C PHE A 298 -13.62 -5.02 0.54
N ASP A 299 -12.33 -5.29 0.63
CA ASP A 299 -11.34 -4.51 -0.10
C ASP A 299 -11.33 -4.99 -1.56
N THR A 300 -11.59 -4.07 -2.50
CA THR A 300 -11.53 -4.36 -3.94
C THR A 300 -10.07 -4.36 -4.39
N VAL A 301 -9.66 -5.43 -5.06
CA VAL A 301 -8.34 -5.54 -5.69
C VAL A 301 -8.53 -5.61 -7.20
N LEU A 302 -7.94 -4.65 -7.92
CA LEU A 302 -7.88 -4.68 -9.37
C LEU A 302 -6.65 -5.48 -9.80
N VAL A 303 -6.86 -6.52 -10.61
CA VAL A 303 -5.81 -7.37 -11.15
C VAL A 303 -5.86 -7.24 -12.67
N LEU A 304 -4.72 -6.86 -13.26
CA LEU A 304 -4.56 -6.84 -14.71
C LEU A 304 -4.43 -8.31 -15.19
N ASP A 305 -5.37 -8.76 -16.02
CA ASP A 305 -5.50 -10.16 -16.43
C ASP A 305 -4.72 -10.49 -17.72
N THR A 306 -4.35 -9.47 -18.52
CA THR A 306 -3.64 -9.62 -19.80
C THR A 306 -2.60 -8.52 -20.02
N ASP A 307 -1.60 -8.79 -20.86
CA ASP A 307 -0.53 -7.86 -21.24
C ASP A 307 -1.06 -6.61 -22.00
N GLU A 308 -2.28 -6.70 -22.52
CA GLU A 308 -3.03 -5.62 -23.17
C GLU A 308 -3.99 -4.88 -22.21
N ALA A 309 -4.07 -5.30 -20.94
CA ALA A 309 -4.93 -4.67 -19.96
C ALA A 309 -4.28 -3.37 -19.45
N GLU A 310 -4.70 -2.23 -20.00
CA GLU A 310 -4.35 -0.92 -19.46
C GLU A 310 -5.23 -0.56 -18.26
N SER A 311 -4.61 0.08 -17.26
CA SER A 311 -5.34 0.74 -16.18
C SER A 311 -6.15 1.87 -16.77
N THR A 312 -7.45 1.67 -16.97
CA THR A 312 -8.40 2.72 -17.38
C THR A 312 -8.66 3.69 -16.22
N ALA A 313 -7.61 4.40 -15.79
CA ALA A 313 -7.79 5.74 -15.26
C ALA A 313 -8.16 6.62 -16.46
N VAL A 314 -9.20 7.45 -16.29
CA VAL A 314 -9.80 8.30 -17.32
C VAL A 314 -8.75 8.85 -18.28
N GLU A 315 -8.76 8.38 -19.53
CA GLU A 315 -8.01 9.03 -20.61
C GLU A 315 -8.52 10.47 -20.70
N GLY A 316 -7.68 11.43 -20.29
CA GLY A 316 -7.93 12.84 -20.53
C GLY A 316 -7.94 13.04 -22.04
N MET A 317 -9.12 13.17 -22.64
CA MET A 317 -9.25 13.56 -24.04
C MET A 317 -8.65 14.96 -24.21
N SER A 318 -7.44 15.03 -24.74
CA SER A 318 -6.83 16.26 -25.23
C SER A 318 -7.55 16.68 -26.52
N PHE A 319 -8.66 17.40 -26.40
CA PHE A 319 -9.18 18.16 -27.53
C PHE A 319 -8.34 19.43 -27.67
N CYS A 320 -7.32 19.35 -28.52
CA CYS A 320 -6.78 20.54 -29.17
C CYS A 320 -7.67 20.87 -30.36
N SER A 321 -8.32 22.04 -30.30
CA SER A 321 -8.79 22.80 -31.46
C SER A 321 -8.78 24.27 -31.12
#